data_AF-A0A2S8S1E1-F1
#
_entry.id   AF-A0A2S8S1E1-F1
#
_cell.length_a   1.000
_cell.length_b   1.000
_cell.length_c   1.000
_cell.angle_alpha   90.00
_cell.angle_beta   90.00
_cell.angle_gamma   90.00
#
_symmetry.space_group_name_H-M   'P 1'
#
loop_
_entity.id
_entity.type
_entity.pdbx_description
1 polymer ?
#
loop_
_entity_poly.entity_id
_entity_poly.type
_entity_poly.pdbx_seq_one_letter_code
_entity_poly.pdbx_strand_id
1 'polypeptide(L)'
;MSTRVHSTHQIGKLILFVKAFIKDAPRDISEILKKYIFDDLILIAKNISDHNRAGSVEACNIIILAKSLGELYDLSEKEICHIFGIDDRTIGIFKFPKDYFGYFQIVTIIYYMGSASIFNALRDAVVGFVVEILDKEDSIGTIGLRSDCVMLTMDLLRCPFLSQDQKTLIARAILKKRTLDNIHSRIADFIATAAEGDWFFSWEADSDLRSLLMKKELRPAY
;
A
#
# COMPACT_ATOMS: atom_id res chain seq x y z
N MET A 1 5.88 -10.84 23.03
CA MET A 1 5.06 -9.94 22.18
C MET A 1 5.75 -8.60 22.09
N SER A 2 6.02 -8.09 20.88
CA SER A 2 6.66 -6.78 20.69
C SER A 2 5.69 -5.67 21.10
N THR A 3 6.11 -4.81 22.03
CA THR A 3 5.35 -3.67 22.57
C THR A 3 4.88 -2.68 21.50
N ARG A 4 5.48 -2.70 20.30
CA ARG A 4 5.21 -1.79 19.18
C ARG A 4 3.91 -2.08 18.42
N VAL A 5 3.52 -3.36 18.33
CA VAL A 5 2.27 -3.77 17.64
C VAL A 5 1.04 -3.31 18.43
N HIS A 6 1.17 -3.25 19.76
CA HIS A 6 0.09 -2.86 20.66
C HIS A 6 -0.26 -1.36 20.57
N SER A 7 0.74 -0.48 20.42
CA SER A 7 0.53 0.97 20.34
C SER A 7 -0.16 1.40 19.04
N THR A 8 0.24 0.85 17.90
CA THR A 8 -0.43 1.13 16.61
C THR A 8 -1.88 0.65 16.60
N HIS A 9 -2.16 -0.48 17.28
CA HIS A 9 -3.52 -0.97 17.45
C HIS A 9 -4.38 -0.07 18.35
N GLN A 10 -3.81 0.48 19.43
CA GLN A 10 -4.50 1.47 20.27
C GLN A 10 -4.79 2.77 19.51
N ILE A 11 -3.85 3.23 18.68
CA ILE A 11 -4.04 4.40 17.81
C ILE A 11 -5.19 4.13 16.81
N GLY A 12 -5.20 2.95 16.17
CA GLY A 12 -6.30 2.54 15.29
C GLY A 12 -7.67 2.54 16.00
N LYS A 13 -7.73 2.04 17.24
CA LYS A 13 -8.96 2.08 18.07
C LYS A 13 -9.40 3.49 18.39
N LEU A 14 -8.47 4.37 18.77
CA LEU A 14 -8.74 5.76 19.05
C LEU A 14 -9.33 6.45 17.81
N ILE A 15 -8.73 6.23 16.64
CA ILE A 15 -9.20 6.83 15.38
C ILE A 15 -10.58 6.31 14.99
N LEU A 16 -10.86 5.02 15.17
CA LEU A 16 -12.20 4.47 14.94
C LEU A 16 -13.25 5.08 15.89
N PHE A 17 -12.88 5.25 17.17
CA PHE A 17 -13.74 5.89 18.16
C PHE A 17 -14.02 7.35 17.77
N VAL A 18 -12.98 8.08 17.37
CA VAL A 18 -13.10 9.47 16.95
C VAL A 18 -13.90 9.58 15.65
N LYS A 19 -13.74 8.66 14.69
CA LYS A 19 -14.59 8.58 13.49
C LYS A 19 -16.06 8.36 13.82
N ALA A 20 -16.35 7.48 14.78
CA ALA A 20 -17.73 7.23 15.22
C ALA A 20 -18.32 8.50 15.86
N PHE A 21 -17.54 9.21 16.67
CA PHE A 21 -17.96 10.47 17.29
C PHE A 21 -18.16 11.60 16.26
N ILE A 22 -17.28 11.70 15.27
CA ILE A 22 -17.35 12.71 14.20
C ILE A 22 -18.59 12.52 13.31
N LYS A 23 -19.08 11.28 13.15
CA LYS A 23 -20.24 10.97 12.32
C LYS A 23 -21.52 11.70 12.78
N ASP A 24 -21.66 11.91 14.09
CA ASP A 24 -22.84 12.54 14.70
C ASP A 24 -22.63 14.05 14.97
N ALA A 25 -21.46 14.59 14.65
CA ALA A 25 -21.13 16.00 14.86
C ALA A 25 -21.64 16.89 13.70
N PRO A 26 -21.92 18.19 13.95
CA PRO A 26 -22.17 19.16 12.90
C PRO A 26 -21.04 19.19 11.86
N ARG A 27 -21.38 19.37 10.58
CA ARG A 27 -20.44 19.26 9.46
C ARG A 27 -19.17 20.09 9.66
N ASP A 28 -19.29 21.35 10.05
CA ASP A 28 -18.15 22.25 10.22
C ASP A 28 -17.20 21.76 11.32
N ILE A 29 -17.76 21.28 12.44
CA ILE A 29 -16.98 20.71 13.55
C ILE A 29 -16.31 19.41 13.13
N SER A 30 -17.04 18.56 12.39
CA SER A 30 -16.50 17.31 11.83
C SER A 30 -15.27 17.57 10.95
N GLU A 31 -15.33 18.52 10.03
CA GLU A 31 -14.20 18.82 9.13
C GLU A 31 -13.02 19.46 9.88
N ILE A 32 -13.27 20.29 10.89
CA ILE A 32 -12.20 20.83 11.75
C ILE A 32 -11.50 19.69 12.50
N LEU A 33 -12.25 18.78 13.12
CA LEU A 33 -11.69 17.66 13.88
C LEU A 33 -10.93 16.70 12.97
N LYS A 34 -11.49 16.33 11.80
CA LYS A 34 -10.80 15.49 10.81
C LYS A 34 -9.47 16.09 10.39
N LYS A 35 -9.41 17.41 10.17
CA LYS A 35 -8.18 18.12 9.83
C LYS A 35 -7.13 17.99 10.94
N TYR A 36 -7.49 18.29 12.18
CA TYR A 36 -6.56 18.18 13.30
C TYR A 36 -6.01 16.77 13.46
N ILE A 37 -6.88 15.75 13.35
CA ILE A 37 -6.46 14.35 13.43
C ILE A 37 -5.55 14.00 12.27
N PHE A 38 -5.88 14.43 11.05
CA PHE A 38 -5.04 14.19 9.88
C PHE A 38 -3.65 14.77 10.09
N ASP A 39 -3.55 16.06 10.44
CA ASP A 39 -2.28 16.75 10.65
C ASP A 39 -1.42 16.04 11.72
N ASP A 40 -2.03 15.61 12.83
CA ASP A 40 -1.36 14.84 13.89
C ASP A 40 -0.91 13.45 13.41
N LEU A 41 -1.74 12.73 12.66
CA LEU A 41 -1.37 11.43 12.11
C LEU A 41 -0.20 11.55 11.15
N ILE A 42 -0.19 12.56 10.29
CA ILE A 42 0.92 12.80 9.37
C ILE A 42 2.19 13.13 10.15
N LEU A 43 2.11 13.96 11.19
CA LEU A 43 3.26 14.27 12.04
C LEU A 43 3.83 13.00 12.71
N ILE A 44 2.97 12.13 13.24
CA ILE A 44 3.39 10.85 13.83
C ILE A 44 4.05 9.96 12.77
N ALA A 45 3.47 9.85 11.57
CA ALA A 45 4.03 9.05 10.48
C ALA A 45 5.43 9.53 10.07
N LYS A 46 5.64 10.85 9.98
CA LYS A 46 6.95 11.46 9.69
C LYS A 46 7.96 11.12 10.80
N ASN A 47 7.60 11.33 12.06
CA ASN A 47 8.46 11.00 13.21
C ASN A 47 8.83 9.50 13.27
N ILE A 48 7.88 8.60 12.98
CA ILE A 48 8.17 7.16 12.91
C ILE A 48 9.17 6.87 11.79
N SER A 49 9.01 7.51 10.64
CA SER A 49 9.88 7.32 9.47
C SER A 49 11.31 7.77 9.75
N ASP A 50 11.47 8.89 10.48
CA ASP A 50 12.77 9.42 10.88
C ASP A 50 13.47 8.55 11.94
N HIS A 51 12.73 7.90 12.84
CA HIS A 51 13.30 7.17 13.99
C HIS A 51 13.36 5.64 13.85
N ASN A 52 12.45 5.01 13.11
CA ASN A 52 12.25 3.55 13.08
C ASN A 52 12.37 2.95 11.67
N ARG A 53 13.08 3.66 10.78
CA ARG A 53 13.18 3.41 9.33
C ARG A 53 11.94 3.85 8.58
N ALA A 54 12.15 4.51 7.45
CA ALA A 54 11.08 4.97 6.59
C ALA A 54 10.23 3.80 6.07
N GLY A 55 8.93 4.04 5.86
CA GLY A 55 8.01 3.01 5.41
C GLY A 55 7.82 1.86 6.40
N SER A 56 7.98 2.05 7.71
CA SER A 56 7.67 0.99 8.68
C SER A 56 6.21 0.53 8.56
N VAL A 57 5.90 -0.68 9.06
CA VAL A 57 4.51 -1.19 9.05
C VAL A 57 3.58 -0.27 9.86
N GLU A 58 4.10 0.34 10.93
CA GLU A 58 3.38 1.34 11.72
C GLU A 58 3.06 2.59 10.91
N ALA A 59 4.04 3.14 10.19
CA ALA A 59 3.82 4.27 9.28
C ALA A 59 2.77 3.90 8.21
N CYS A 60 2.87 2.73 7.59
CA CYS A 60 1.90 2.24 6.61
C CYS A 60 0.46 2.21 7.18
N ASN A 61 0.28 1.68 8.40
CA ASN A 61 -1.03 1.65 9.04
C ASN A 61 -1.59 3.06 9.29
N ILE A 62 -0.75 4.00 9.73
CA ILE A 62 -1.16 5.40 9.94
C ILE A 62 -1.59 6.05 8.63
N ILE A 63 -0.89 5.76 7.52
CA ILE A 63 -1.23 6.30 6.21
C ILE A 63 -2.58 5.77 5.70
N ILE A 64 -2.85 4.47 5.90
CA ILE A 64 -4.16 3.88 5.60
C ILE A 64 -5.27 4.54 6.44
N LEU A 65 -4.99 4.76 7.73
CA LEU A 65 -5.90 5.44 8.65
C LEU A 65 -6.17 6.89 8.21
N ALA A 66 -5.13 7.63 7.85
CA ALA A 66 -5.21 9.01 7.37
C ALA A 66 -6.06 9.09 6.09
N LYS A 67 -5.82 8.22 5.10
CA LYS A 67 -6.64 8.17 3.87
C LYS A 67 -8.12 7.95 4.16
N SER A 68 -8.42 7.17 5.19
CA SER A 68 -9.80 6.85 5.56
C SER A 68 -10.57 8.06 6.14
N LEU A 69 -9.91 9.16 6.52
CA LEU A 69 -10.58 10.36 7.06
C LEU A 69 -11.37 11.14 5.99
N GLY A 70 -11.07 10.93 4.71
CA GLY A 70 -11.82 11.47 3.58
C GLY A 70 -10.92 12.12 2.52
N GLU A 71 -11.50 12.40 1.36
CA GLU A 71 -10.80 12.91 0.17
C GLU A 71 -10.35 14.38 0.28
N LEU A 72 -10.81 15.12 1.29
CA LEU A 72 -10.42 16.51 1.50
C LEU A 72 -8.99 16.66 2.07
N TYR A 73 -8.37 15.55 2.45
CA TYR A 73 -7.06 15.52 3.11
C TYR A 73 -6.16 14.51 2.39
N ASP A 74 -5.36 15.01 1.46
CA ASP A 74 -4.37 14.22 0.75
C ASP A 74 -2.96 14.76 1.03
N LEU A 75 -2.03 13.82 1.17
CA LEU A 75 -0.60 14.07 1.25
C LEU A 75 -0.11 14.53 -0.11
N SER A 76 0.82 15.47 -0.10
CA SER A 76 1.58 15.77 -1.31
C SER A 76 2.51 14.61 -1.68
N GLU A 77 2.90 14.52 -2.97
CA GLU A 77 3.88 13.53 -3.44
C GLU A 77 5.16 13.55 -2.60
N LYS A 78 5.65 14.74 -2.25
CA LYS A 78 6.81 14.94 -1.39
C LYS A 78 6.66 14.33 0.00
N GLU A 79 5.48 14.45 0.59
CA GLU A 79 5.24 13.89 1.92
C GLU A 79 5.16 12.36 1.88
N ILE A 80 4.55 11.81 0.84
CA ILE A 80 4.57 10.36 0.60
C ILE A 80 6.01 9.89 0.44
N CYS A 81 6.79 10.53 -0.43
CA CYS A 81 8.19 10.18 -0.66
C CYS A 81 9.00 10.22 0.63
N HIS A 82 8.84 11.27 1.44
CA HIS A 82 9.51 11.38 2.74
C HIS A 82 9.12 10.26 3.71
N ILE A 83 7.82 9.97 3.89
CA ILE A 83 7.33 8.92 4.81
C ILE A 83 7.83 7.53 4.38
N PHE A 84 7.93 7.28 3.08
CA PHE A 84 8.41 6.00 2.55
C PHE A 84 9.93 5.94 2.30
N GLY A 85 10.65 7.04 2.53
CA GLY A 85 12.10 7.11 2.33
C GLY A 85 12.50 7.03 0.85
N ILE A 86 11.61 7.43 -0.04
CA ILE A 86 11.84 7.49 -1.48
C ILE A 86 12.57 8.80 -1.76
N ASP A 87 13.78 8.72 -2.30
CA ASP A 87 14.55 9.90 -2.69
C ASP A 87 14.04 10.41 -4.04
N ASP A 88 13.55 11.65 -4.04
CA ASP A 88 12.95 12.39 -5.16
C ASP A 88 13.78 13.63 -5.56
N ARG A 89 15.06 13.71 -5.16
CA ARG A 89 15.94 14.89 -5.36
C ARG A 89 16.05 15.36 -6.81
N THR A 90 15.78 14.50 -7.78
CA THR A 90 15.71 14.86 -9.20
C THR A 90 14.28 14.68 -9.68
N ILE A 91 13.68 15.74 -10.21
CA ILE A 91 12.29 15.74 -10.69
C ILE A 91 12.05 14.54 -11.62
N GLY A 92 11.10 13.69 -11.26
CA GLY A 92 10.71 12.51 -12.03
C GLY A 92 11.63 11.29 -11.89
N ILE A 93 12.66 11.34 -11.03
CA ILE A 93 13.53 10.20 -10.72
C ILE A 93 13.35 9.82 -9.26
N PHE A 94 12.73 8.66 -9.03
CA PHE A 94 12.49 8.12 -7.69
C PHE A 94 13.49 6.99 -7.39
N LYS A 95 14.16 7.07 -6.25
CA LYS A 95 15.02 5.99 -5.74
C LYS A 95 14.39 5.37 -4.51
N PHE A 96 14.07 4.08 -4.63
CA PHE A 96 13.44 3.30 -3.57
C PHE A 96 14.48 2.65 -2.64
N PRO A 97 14.23 2.61 -1.32
CA PRO A 97 15.14 1.98 -0.38
C PRO A 97 15.04 0.45 -0.44
N LYS A 98 15.97 -0.17 -1.16
CA LYS A 98 15.96 -1.61 -1.51
C LYS A 98 15.92 -2.56 -0.30
N ASP A 99 16.41 -2.14 0.87
CA ASP A 99 16.53 -3.00 2.05
C ASP A 99 15.22 -3.18 2.83
N TYR A 100 14.25 -2.28 2.65
CA TYR A 100 13.02 -2.28 3.45
C TYR A 100 11.75 -1.86 2.69
N PHE A 101 11.85 -1.47 1.43
CA PHE A 101 10.69 -1.22 0.58
C PHE A 101 10.20 -2.53 -0.05
N GLY A 102 9.31 -3.23 0.67
CA GLY A 102 8.78 -4.53 0.28
C GLY A 102 7.27 -4.53 0.06
N TYR A 103 6.67 -5.73 0.13
CA TYR A 103 5.24 -5.95 -0.13
C TYR A 103 4.32 -4.94 0.58
N PHE A 104 4.46 -4.78 1.90
CA PHE A 104 3.59 -3.91 2.69
C PHE A 104 3.68 -2.44 2.27
N GLN A 105 4.88 -1.95 1.99
CA GLN A 105 5.09 -0.57 1.57
C GLN A 105 4.47 -0.32 0.19
N ILE A 106 4.68 -1.26 -0.74
CA ILE A 106 4.19 -1.16 -2.13
C ILE A 106 2.66 -1.18 -2.19
N VAL A 107 2.00 -2.12 -1.51
CA VAL A 107 0.52 -2.16 -1.54
C VAL A 107 -0.07 -0.94 -0.83
N THR A 108 0.55 -0.48 0.26
CA THR A 108 0.07 0.68 1.01
C THR A 108 0.20 1.98 0.22
N ILE A 109 1.35 2.23 -0.41
CA ILE A 109 1.55 3.46 -1.19
C ILE A 109 0.60 3.50 -2.40
N ILE A 110 0.39 2.37 -3.08
CA ILE A 110 -0.54 2.29 -4.22
C ILE A 110 -1.99 2.48 -3.76
N TYR A 111 -2.36 1.87 -2.64
CA TYR A 111 -3.68 2.10 -2.02
C TYR A 111 -3.89 3.57 -1.68
N TYR A 112 -2.89 4.22 -1.10
CA TYR A 112 -2.97 5.63 -0.74
C TYR A 112 -3.13 6.54 -1.96
N MET A 113 -2.32 6.32 -3.00
CA MET A 113 -2.37 7.07 -4.25
C MET A 113 -3.74 6.93 -4.93
N GLY A 114 -4.39 5.77 -4.79
CA GLY A 114 -5.67 5.48 -5.42
C GLY A 114 -5.64 5.77 -6.92
N SER A 115 -6.73 6.34 -7.44
CA SER A 115 -6.84 6.78 -8.84
C SER A 115 -6.39 8.23 -9.08
N ALA A 116 -5.78 8.90 -8.10
CA ALA A 116 -5.41 10.30 -8.24
C ALA A 116 -4.29 10.49 -9.27
N SER A 117 -4.52 11.38 -10.24
CA SER A 117 -3.61 11.61 -11.37
C SER A 117 -2.31 12.32 -10.97
N ILE A 118 -2.33 13.06 -9.86
CA ILE A 118 -1.16 13.75 -9.32
C ILE A 118 -0.01 12.79 -8.98
N PHE A 119 -0.32 11.51 -8.75
CA PHE A 119 0.68 10.49 -8.41
C PHE A 119 1.05 9.57 -9.57
N ASN A 120 0.68 9.88 -10.82
CA ASN A 120 0.95 9.00 -11.95
C ASN A 120 2.44 8.67 -12.10
N ALA A 121 3.32 9.67 -11.99
CA ALA A 121 4.77 9.47 -12.09
C ALA A 121 5.31 8.56 -10.97
N LEU A 122 4.89 8.79 -9.73
CA LEU A 122 5.26 7.95 -8.59
C LEU A 122 4.72 6.52 -8.74
N ARG A 123 3.48 6.34 -9.22
CA ARG A 123 2.89 5.03 -9.47
C ARG A 123 3.67 4.24 -10.51
N ASP A 124 4.03 4.88 -11.62
CA ASP A 124 4.87 4.25 -12.66
C ASP A 124 6.24 3.84 -12.11
N ALA A 125 6.85 4.70 -11.28
CA ALA A 125 8.13 4.38 -10.64
C ALA A 125 8.02 3.19 -9.66
N VAL A 126 6.94 3.11 -8.88
CA VAL A 126 6.67 1.96 -8.00
C VAL A 126 6.51 0.68 -8.82
N VAL A 127 5.77 0.71 -9.93
CA VAL A 127 5.63 -0.45 -10.83
C VAL A 127 6.97 -0.85 -11.44
N GLY A 128 7.79 0.11 -11.85
CA GLY A 128 9.15 -0.14 -12.31
C GLY A 128 10.00 -0.85 -11.25
N PHE A 129 9.93 -0.40 -10.00
CA PHE A 129 10.62 -1.04 -8.88
C PHE A 129 10.13 -2.46 -8.60
N VAL A 130 8.82 -2.72 -8.72
CA VAL A 130 8.25 -4.08 -8.62
C VAL A 130 8.84 -4.99 -9.71
N VAL A 131 8.90 -4.50 -10.95
CA VAL A 131 9.50 -5.24 -12.06
C VAL A 131 10.98 -5.52 -11.78
N GLU A 132 11.74 -4.57 -11.21
CA GLU A 132 13.13 -4.83 -10.79
C GLU A 132 13.24 -5.92 -9.72
N ILE A 133 12.32 -5.95 -8.73
CA ILE A 133 12.30 -7.01 -7.70
C ILE A 133 12.08 -8.36 -8.37
N LEU A 134 11.07 -8.47 -9.22
CA LEU A 134 10.73 -9.72 -9.90
C LEU A 134 11.85 -10.15 -10.86
N ASP A 135 12.48 -9.21 -11.55
CA ASP A 135 13.51 -9.51 -12.55
C ASP A 135 14.80 -10.07 -11.95
N LYS A 136 15.12 -9.73 -10.70
CA LYS A 136 16.28 -10.29 -9.97
C LYS A 136 16.19 -11.79 -9.69
N GLU A 137 15.00 -12.37 -9.73
CA GLU A 137 14.80 -13.79 -9.44
C GLU A 137 15.11 -14.66 -10.66
N ASP A 138 15.87 -15.74 -10.51
CA ASP A 138 16.32 -16.53 -11.66
C ASP A 138 15.20 -17.30 -12.37
N SER A 139 14.17 -17.71 -11.63
CA SER A 139 13.11 -18.57 -12.16
C SER A 139 11.75 -18.30 -11.53
N ILE A 140 10.70 -18.73 -12.22
CA ILE A 140 9.34 -18.73 -11.66
C ILE A 140 9.22 -19.62 -10.40
N GLY A 141 10.05 -20.66 -10.29
CA GLY A 141 10.10 -21.53 -9.11
C GLY A 141 10.62 -20.78 -7.88
N THR A 142 11.67 -19.97 -8.04
CA THR A 142 12.22 -19.14 -6.97
C THR A 142 11.22 -18.10 -6.50
N ILE A 143 10.51 -17.46 -7.44
CA ILE A 143 9.41 -16.53 -7.13
C ILE A 143 8.30 -17.25 -6.33
N GLY A 144 7.93 -18.46 -6.73
CA GLY A 144 6.89 -19.25 -6.05
C GLY A 144 7.25 -19.65 -4.61
N LEU A 145 8.54 -19.76 -4.28
CA LEU A 145 9.01 -20.03 -2.91
C LEU A 145 9.05 -18.78 -2.04
N ARG A 146 9.01 -17.59 -2.64
CA ARG A 146 9.02 -16.30 -1.97
C ARG A 146 7.60 -15.79 -1.77
N SER A 147 7.07 -15.98 -0.56
CA SER A 147 5.70 -15.57 -0.22
C SER A 147 5.43 -14.10 -0.51
N ASP A 148 6.39 -13.23 -0.21
CA ASP A 148 6.30 -11.79 -0.47
C ASP A 148 6.13 -11.46 -1.96
N CYS A 149 6.85 -12.15 -2.85
CA CYS A 149 6.73 -11.97 -4.30
C CYS A 149 5.42 -12.51 -4.85
N VAL A 150 4.95 -13.66 -4.35
CA VAL A 150 3.64 -14.21 -4.72
C VAL A 150 2.53 -13.27 -4.29
N MET A 151 2.52 -12.84 -3.03
CA MET A 151 1.55 -11.88 -2.50
C MET A 151 1.54 -10.59 -3.33
N LEU A 152 2.71 -9.99 -3.53
CA LEU A 152 2.88 -8.77 -4.31
C LEU A 152 2.32 -8.91 -5.73
N THR A 153 2.65 -10.01 -6.41
CA THR A 153 2.18 -10.25 -7.76
C THR A 153 0.66 -10.31 -7.80
N MET A 154 0.07 -11.20 -7.00
CA MET A 154 -1.37 -11.48 -7.09
C MET A 154 -2.19 -10.24 -6.70
N ASP A 155 -1.79 -9.53 -5.65
CA ASP A 155 -2.47 -8.30 -5.23
C ASP A 155 -2.36 -7.17 -6.25
N LEU A 156 -1.20 -7.00 -6.90
CA LEU A 156 -1.02 -5.94 -7.90
C LEU A 156 -1.74 -6.24 -9.22
N LEU A 157 -1.80 -7.50 -9.65
CA LEU A 157 -2.58 -7.87 -10.84
C LEU A 157 -4.08 -7.63 -10.63
N ARG A 158 -4.56 -7.83 -9.40
CA ARG A 158 -5.94 -7.51 -9.04
C ARG A 158 -6.18 -6.01 -8.85
N CYS A 159 -5.17 -5.25 -8.42
CA CYS A 159 -5.30 -3.85 -8.02
C CYS A 159 -6.13 -2.98 -9.00
N PRO A 160 -7.16 -2.26 -8.53
CA PRO A 160 -7.98 -1.39 -9.38
C PRO A 160 -7.27 -0.08 -9.76
N PHE A 161 -6.21 0.28 -9.04
CA PHE A 161 -5.46 1.52 -9.24
C PHE A 161 -4.33 1.40 -10.26
N LEU A 162 -4.07 0.20 -10.78
CA LEU A 162 -3.08 -0.04 -11.84
C LEU A 162 -3.75 -0.14 -13.21
N SER A 163 -3.12 0.49 -14.21
CA SER A 163 -3.53 0.36 -15.60
C SER A 163 -3.27 -1.05 -16.14
N GLN A 164 -3.96 -1.40 -17.23
CA GLN A 164 -3.74 -2.69 -17.89
C GLN A 164 -2.29 -2.85 -18.39
N ASP A 165 -1.66 -1.75 -18.81
CA ASP A 165 -0.25 -1.75 -19.23
C ASP A 165 0.68 -2.04 -18.05
N GLN A 166 0.45 -1.42 -16.89
CA GLN A 166 1.21 -1.69 -15.67
C GLN A 166 1.07 -3.15 -15.22
N LYS A 167 -0.15 -3.70 -15.25
CA LYS A 167 -0.40 -5.12 -14.96
C LYS A 167 0.30 -6.04 -15.95
N THR A 168 0.30 -5.66 -17.22
CA THR A 168 1.00 -6.39 -18.30
C THR A 168 2.51 -6.44 -18.07
N LEU A 169 3.13 -5.33 -17.61
CA LEU A 169 4.55 -5.30 -17.26
C LEU A 169 4.88 -6.27 -16.13
N ILE A 170 4.08 -6.27 -15.06
CA ILE A 170 4.24 -7.16 -13.90
C ILE A 170 4.08 -8.64 -14.32
N ALA A 171 3.00 -8.97 -15.03
CA ALA A 171 2.74 -10.33 -15.49
C ALA A 171 3.85 -10.84 -16.44
N ARG A 172 4.32 -9.98 -17.35
CA ARG A 172 5.41 -10.31 -18.27
C ARG A 172 6.71 -10.60 -17.52
N ALA A 173 7.05 -9.85 -16.48
CA ALA A 173 8.28 -10.03 -15.70
C ALA A 173 8.39 -11.45 -15.12
N ILE A 174 7.26 -12.08 -14.80
CA ILE A 174 7.18 -13.41 -14.22
C ILE A 174 7.11 -14.47 -15.32
N LEU A 175 6.18 -14.33 -16.27
CA LEU A 175 5.90 -15.37 -17.26
C LEU A 175 7.07 -15.59 -18.22
N LYS A 176 7.86 -14.54 -18.52
CA LYS A 176 9.06 -14.63 -19.37
C LYS A 176 10.12 -15.58 -18.80
N LYS A 177 10.12 -15.79 -17.48
CA LYS A 177 11.06 -16.69 -16.78
C LYS A 177 10.71 -18.18 -16.93
N ARG A 178 9.52 -18.49 -17.48
CA ARG A 178 9.10 -19.87 -17.77
C ARG A 178 9.22 -20.20 -19.26
N THR A 179 8.62 -19.38 -20.12
CA THR A 179 8.72 -19.47 -21.59
C THR A 179 8.14 -18.21 -22.21
N LEU A 180 8.63 -17.85 -23.40
CA LEU A 180 8.11 -16.76 -24.24
C LEU A 180 6.99 -17.22 -25.19
N ASP A 181 6.73 -18.53 -25.27
CA ASP A 181 5.68 -19.08 -26.13
C ASP A 181 4.30 -18.59 -25.69
N ASN A 182 3.53 -18.08 -26.66
CA ASN A 182 2.19 -17.53 -26.45
C ASN A 182 2.12 -16.52 -25.28
N ILE A 183 3.19 -15.72 -25.09
CA ILE A 183 3.32 -14.85 -23.92
C ILE A 183 2.16 -13.86 -23.80
N HIS A 184 1.65 -13.33 -24.91
CA HIS A 184 0.56 -12.36 -24.91
C HIS A 184 -0.75 -12.96 -24.40
N SER A 185 -1.14 -14.16 -24.84
CA SER A 185 -2.35 -14.83 -24.35
C SER A 185 -2.18 -15.21 -22.89
N ARG A 186 -1.02 -15.76 -22.51
CA ARG A 186 -0.72 -16.15 -21.13
C ARG A 186 -0.72 -14.97 -20.16
N ILE A 187 -0.27 -13.79 -20.60
CA ILE A 187 -0.38 -12.56 -19.80
C ILE A 187 -1.85 -12.22 -19.56
N ALA A 188 -2.67 -12.23 -20.62
CA ALA A 188 -4.09 -11.93 -20.50
C ALA A 188 -4.79 -12.93 -19.56
N ASP A 189 -4.55 -14.23 -19.75
CA ASP A 189 -5.10 -15.30 -18.91
C ASP A 189 -4.67 -15.16 -17.45
N PHE A 190 -3.40 -14.81 -17.21
CA PHE A 190 -2.87 -14.65 -15.86
C PHE A 190 -3.49 -13.44 -15.14
N ILE A 191 -3.62 -12.31 -15.83
CA ILE A 191 -4.27 -11.13 -15.27
C ILE A 191 -5.75 -11.42 -14.98
N ALA A 192 -6.45 -12.09 -15.90
CA ALA A 192 -7.85 -12.48 -15.71
C ALA A 192 -8.00 -13.42 -14.50
N THR A 193 -7.18 -14.46 -14.40
CA THR A 193 -7.17 -15.40 -13.27
C THR A 193 -6.87 -14.68 -11.95
N ALA A 194 -5.91 -13.74 -11.95
CA ALA A 194 -5.59 -12.96 -10.76
C ALA A 194 -6.71 -11.99 -10.38
N ALA A 195 -7.53 -11.51 -11.33
CA ALA A 195 -8.64 -10.61 -11.04
C ALA A 195 -9.81 -11.30 -10.32
N GLU A 196 -9.97 -12.62 -10.49
CA GLU A 196 -11.05 -13.41 -9.87
C GLU A 196 -10.87 -13.66 -8.36
N GLY A 197 -9.63 -13.58 -7.87
CA GLY A 197 -9.31 -13.91 -6.48
C GLY A 197 -9.36 -12.71 -5.54
N ASP A 198 -9.85 -12.93 -4.32
CA ASP A 198 -9.52 -12.10 -3.15
C ASP A 198 -8.21 -12.62 -2.54
N TRP A 199 -7.10 -11.95 -2.83
CA TRP A 199 -5.77 -12.38 -2.38
C TRP A 199 -5.46 -11.91 -0.95
N PHE A 200 -4.38 -11.16 -0.73
CA PHE A 200 -3.92 -10.81 0.62
C PHE A 200 -4.28 -9.38 0.99
N PHE A 201 -4.32 -8.48 0.02
CA PHE A 201 -4.73 -7.09 0.19
C PHE A 201 -6.16 -6.88 -0.33
N SER A 202 -7.01 -6.29 0.52
CA SER A 202 -8.39 -5.97 0.15
C SER A 202 -8.47 -4.54 -0.41
N TRP A 203 -8.52 -4.43 -1.73
CA TRP A 203 -8.58 -3.14 -2.44
C TRP A 203 -9.95 -2.45 -2.31
N GLU A 204 -11.01 -3.20 -2.06
CA GLU A 204 -12.40 -2.71 -1.98
C GLU A 204 -12.82 -2.32 -0.55
N ALA A 205 -11.90 -2.31 0.42
CA ALA A 205 -12.19 -2.16 1.85
C ALA A 205 -12.54 -0.73 2.31
N ASP A 206 -13.02 0.12 1.41
CA ASP A 206 -13.33 1.53 1.68
C ASP A 206 -14.35 1.69 2.83
N SER A 207 -15.15 0.65 3.10
CA SER A 207 -16.22 0.70 4.10
C SER A 207 -15.90 0.07 5.46
N ASP A 208 -14.78 -0.65 5.66
CA ASP A 208 -14.66 -1.45 6.89
C ASP A 208 -13.24 -1.70 7.40
N LEU A 209 -12.45 -0.62 7.51
CA LEU A 209 -11.26 -0.58 8.36
C LEU A 209 -11.54 -1.12 9.78
N ARG A 210 -12.78 -0.97 10.26
CA ARG A 210 -13.29 -1.51 11.52
C ARG A 210 -13.34 -3.04 11.51
N SER A 211 -13.84 -3.69 10.45
CA SER A 211 -13.80 -5.15 10.30
C SER A 211 -12.38 -5.71 10.18
N LEU A 212 -11.47 -4.98 9.51
CA LEU A 212 -10.06 -5.39 9.39
C LEU A 212 -9.35 -5.33 10.74
N LEU A 213 -9.65 -4.32 11.56
CA LEU A 213 -9.14 -4.19 12.93
C LEU A 213 -9.78 -5.22 13.88
N MET A 214 -11.08 -5.54 13.73
CA MET A 214 -11.77 -6.57 14.54
C MET A 214 -11.38 -8.01 14.16
N LYS A 215 -11.13 -8.32 12.88
CA LYS A 215 -10.60 -9.64 12.46
C LYS A 215 -9.21 -9.93 13.04
N LYS A 216 -8.45 -8.89 13.39
CA LYS A 216 -7.18 -9.03 14.15
C LYS A 216 -7.40 -9.34 15.63
N GLU A 217 -8.57 -9.01 16.22
CA GLU A 217 -8.92 -9.37 17.61
C GLU A 217 -9.36 -10.84 17.76
N LEU A 218 -9.93 -11.43 16.72
CA LEU A 218 -10.48 -12.80 16.75
C LEU A 218 -9.43 -13.92 16.57
N ARG A 219 -8.16 -13.58 16.31
CA ARG A 219 -7.08 -14.57 16.31
C ARG A 219 -6.49 -14.64 17.71
N PRO A 220 -6.79 -15.68 18.52
CA PRO A 220 -6.08 -15.86 19.77
C PRO A 220 -4.58 -15.99 19.48
N ALA A 221 -3.78 -15.35 20.33
CA ALA A 221 -2.34 -15.55 20.32
C ALA A 221 -2.08 -17.02 20.71
N TYR A 222 -1.78 -17.86 19.72
CA TYR A 222 -1.15 -19.16 19.95
C TYR A 222 0.36 -18.97 20.03
#